data_AF-A0A6L6CMM6-F1
#
_entry.id   AF-A0A6L6CMM6-F1
#
_cell.length_a   1.000
_cell.length_b   1.000
_cell.length_c   1.000
_cell.angle_alpha   90.00
_cell.angle_beta   90.00
_cell.angle_gamma   90.00
#
_symmetry.space_group_name_H-M   'P 1'
#
loop_
_entity.id
_entity.type
_entity.pdbx_description
1 polymer ?
#
loop_
_entity_poly.entity_id
_entity_poly.type
_entity_poly.pdbx_seq_one_letter_code
_entity_poly.pdbx_strand_id
1 'polypeptide(L)' 'MKNNSAAMLATVALAGLGALLLSFFDTGTCVVPDAEGFISCQEIADQRIWAAWILGVIFVGGLVVSITRKKRR' A
#
# COMPACT_ATOMS: atom_id res chain seq x y z
N MET A 1 20.13 -3.30 -19.28
CA MET A 1 19.44 -2.20 -18.54
C MET A 1 19.10 -2.70 -17.13
N LYS A 2 19.22 -1.87 -16.07
CA LYS A 2 18.95 -2.28 -14.67
C LYS A 2 17.46 -2.10 -14.37
N ASN A 3 16.76 -3.15 -13.93
CA ASN A 3 15.32 -3.10 -13.63
C ASN A 3 15.06 -2.66 -12.18
N ASN A 4 14.76 -1.38 -12.00
CA ASN A 4 14.48 -0.83 -10.67
C ASN A 4 12.99 -0.92 -10.29
N SER A 5 12.16 -1.63 -11.08
CA SER A 5 10.72 -1.72 -10.87
C SER A 5 10.34 -2.32 -9.50
N ALA A 6 11.11 -3.29 -9.00
CA ALA A 6 10.88 -3.88 -7.68
C ALA A 6 11.09 -2.88 -6.53
N ALA A 7 12.11 -2.02 -6.65
CA ALA A 7 12.37 -0.96 -5.68
C ALA A 7 11.27 0.12 -5.71
N MET A 8 10.80 0.47 -6.92
CA MET A 8 9.70 1.41 -7.10
C MET A 8 8.40 0.88 -6.47
N LEU A 9 8.04 -0.38 -6.74
CA LEU A 9 6.84 -1.00 -6.16
C LEU A 9 6.93 -1.06 -4.63
N ALA A 10 8.11 -1.36 -4.07
CA ALA A 10 8.31 -1.32 -2.62
C ALA A 10 8.06 0.08 -2.06
N THR A 11 8.58 1.14 -2.70
CA THR A 11 8.36 2.51 -2.20
C THR A 11 6.90 2.96 -2.28
N VAL A 12 6.17 2.59 -3.33
CA VAL A 12 4.73 2.87 -3.44
C VAL A 12 3.94 2.11 -2.37
N ALA A 13 4.27 0.83 -2.15
CA ALA A 13 3.63 0.02 -1.13
C ALA A 13 3.88 0.58 0.29
N LEU A 14 5.09 1.07 0.56
CA LEU A 14 5.43 1.72 1.82
C LEU A 14 4.61 2.99 2.06
N ALA A 15 4.43 3.81 1.04
CA ALA A 15 3.58 5.00 1.14
C ALA A 15 2.12 4.64 1.44
N GLY A 16 1.58 3.61 0.77
CA GLY A 16 0.24 3.09 1.04
C GLY A 16 0.08 2.56 2.47
N LEU A 17 1.06 1.81 2.99
CA LEU A 17 1.09 1.39 4.39
C LEU A 17 1.14 2.57 5.36
N GLY A 18 1.90 3.62 5.03
CA GLY A 18 1.93 4.86 5.82
C GLY A 18 0.56 5.53 5.90
N ALA A 19 -0.13 5.66 4.76
CA ALA A 19 -1.49 6.20 4.72
C ALA A 19 -2.47 5.37 5.56
N LEU A 20 -2.35 4.04 5.52
CA LEU A 20 -3.12 3.16 6.40
C LEU A 20 -2.81 3.43 7.87
N LEU A 21 -1.53 3.49 8.27
CA LEU A 21 -1.13 3.72 9.67
C LEU A 21 -1.61 5.06 10.23
N LEU A 22 -1.72 6.09 9.40
CA LEU A 22 -2.22 7.42 9.78
C LEU A 22 -3.76 7.51 9.80
N SER A 23 -4.47 6.38 9.73
CA SER A 23 -5.93 6.30 9.69
C SER A 23 -6.57 7.10 8.56
N PHE A 24 -5.85 7.32 7.45
CA PHE A 24 -6.37 8.06 6.29
C PHE A 24 -7.60 7.38 5.64
N PHE A 25 -7.75 6.07 5.88
CA PHE A 25 -8.81 5.23 5.33
C PHE A 25 -9.79 4.74 6.42
N ASP A 26 -9.99 5.52 7.49
CA ASP A 26 -10.85 5.18 8.61
C ASP A 26 -12.23 5.85 8.50
N THR A 27 -13.30 5.12 8.85
CA THR A 27 -14.68 5.64 8.81
C THR A 27 -14.88 6.84 9.73
N GLY A 28 -14.15 6.93 10.85
CA GLY A 28 -14.21 8.07 11.77
C GLY A 28 -13.58 9.36 11.20
N THR A 29 -12.76 9.25 10.16
CA THR A 29 -12.17 10.40 9.45
C THR A 29 -12.87 10.71 8.12
N CYS A 30 -13.78 9.84 7.70
CA CYS A 30 -14.56 10.02 6.48
C CYS A 30 -15.74 10.95 6.76
N VAL A 31 -15.65 12.18 6.24
CA VAL A 31 -16.67 13.23 6.42
C VAL A 31 -17.86 13.08 5.47
N VAL A 32 -17.81 12.15 4.52
CA VAL A 32 -18.86 11.94 3.51
C VAL A 32 -19.19 10.44 3.42
N PRO A 33 -20.25 9.96 4.11
CA PRO A 33 -20.59 8.54 4.15
C PRO A 33 -21.04 7.99 2.79
N ASP A 34 -21.67 8.83 1.96
CA ASP A 34 -22.24 8.47 0.66
C ASP A 34 -21.80 9.48 -0.41
N ALA A 35 -20.49 9.66 -0.59
CA ALA A 35 -20.04 10.34 -1.79
C ALA A 35 -20.49 9.50 -2.98
N GLU A 36 -21.24 10.07 -3.93
CA GLU A 36 -21.66 9.44 -5.19
C GLU A 36 -20.46 9.13 -6.14
N GLY A 37 -19.33 8.70 -5.57
CA GLY A 37 -18.07 8.41 -6.23
C GLY A 37 -17.76 6.92 -6.30
N PHE A 38 -16.64 6.60 -6.94
CA PHE A 38 -16.19 5.25 -7.32
C PHE A 38 -16.23 4.19 -6.20
N ILE A 39 -16.12 4.57 -4.92
CA ILE A 39 -16.18 3.63 -3.79
C ILE A 39 -16.65 4.36 -2.53
N SER A 40 -17.45 3.70 -1.69
CA SER A 40 -17.89 4.27 -0.41
C SER A 40 -16.78 4.23 0.65
N CYS A 41 -16.84 5.13 1.62
CA CYS A 41 -15.93 5.13 2.77
C CYS A 41 -16.01 3.82 3.57
N GLN A 42 -17.19 3.22 3.61
CA GLN A 42 -17.42 1.97 4.34
C GLN A 42 -16.76 0.78 3.63
N GLU A 43 -16.86 0.71 2.30
CA GLU A 43 -16.16 -0.31 1.51
C GLU A 43 -14.63 -0.23 1.64
N ILE A 44 -14.08 0.99 1.67
CA ILE A 44 -12.64 1.19 1.90
C ILE A 44 -12.23 0.67 3.27
N ALA A 45 -13.02 0.97 4.31
CA ALA A 45 -12.73 0.53 5.67
C ALA A 45 -12.75 -1.00 5.79
N ASP A 46 -13.70 -1.66 5.15
CA ASP A 46 -13.79 -3.12 5.10
C ASP A 46 -12.60 -3.76 4.38
N GLN A 47 -12.09 -3.10 3.32
CA GLN A 47 -10.94 -3.60 2.55
C GLN A 47 -9.59 -3.22 3.16
N ARG A 48 -9.56 -2.35 4.18
CA ARG A 48 -8.34 -1.78 4.76
C ARG A 48 -7.35 -2.82 5.27
N ILE A 49 -7.85 -3.87 5.92
CA ILE A 49 -7.01 -4.96 6.45
C ILE A 49 -6.35 -5.75 5.31
N TRP A 50 -7.13 -6.10 4.29
CA TRP A 50 -6.61 -6.80 3.11
C TRP A 50 -5.61 -5.94 2.34
N ALA A 51 -5.89 -4.65 2.19
CA ALA A 51 -4.95 -3.71 1.59
C ALA A 51 -3.63 -3.66 2.36
N ALA A 52 -3.67 -3.62 3.70
CA ALA A 52 -2.46 -3.65 4.53
C ALA A 52 -1.63 -4.91 4.28
N TRP A 53 -2.27 -6.09 4.22
CA TRP A 53 -1.58 -7.35 3.95
C TRP A 53 -0.93 -7.37 2.56
N ILE A 54 -1.67 -6.97 1.52
CA ILE A 54 -1.18 -6.96 0.15
C ILE A 54 0.00 -5.99 0.00
N LEU A 55 -0.15 -4.77 0.51
CA LEU A 55 0.93 -3.77 0.47
C LEU A 55 2.14 -4.22 1.29
N GLY A 56 1.92 -4.89 2.43
CA GLY A 56 2.98 -5.50 3.23
C GLY A 56 3.80 -6.53 2.44
N VAL A 57 3.12 -7.45 1.75
CA VAL A 57 3.77 -8.48 0.91
C VAL A 57 4.54 -7.83 -0.24
N ILE A 58 3.96 -6.83 -0.91
CA ILE A 58 4.63 -6.12 -2.01
C ILE A 58 5.87 -5.38 -1.51
N PHE A 59 5.76 -4.70 -0.36
CA PHE A 59 6.88 -3.97 0.25
C PHE A 59 8.03 -4.93 0.58
N VAL A 60 7.76 -5.96 1.38
CA VAL A 60 8.77 -6.94 1.81
C VAL A 60 9.36 -7.66 0.60
N GLY A 61 8.52 -8.13 -0.33
CA GLY A 61 8.95 -8.82 -1.54
C GLY A 61 9.83 -7.95 -2.44
N GLY A 62 9.41 -6.69 -2.70
CA GLY A 62 10.19 -5.75 -3.50
C GLY A 62 11.54 -5.40 -2.88
N LEU A 63 11.59 -5.26 -1.56
CA LEU A 63 12.80 -4.98 -0.79
C LEU A 63 13.75 -6.18 -0.79
N VAL A 64 13.25 -7.40 -0.56
CA VAL A 64 14.02 -8.65 -0.64
C VAL A 64 14.61 -8.84 -2.04
N VAL A 65 13.81 -8.67 -3.10
CA VAL A 65 14.29 -8.75 -4.48
C VAL A 65 15.37 -7.70 -4.76
N SER A 66 15.19 -6.48 -4.26
CA SER A 66 16.16 -5.39 -4.46
C SER A 66 17.49 -5.66 -3.75
N ILE A 67 17.45 -6.14 -2.50
CA ILE A 67 18.65 -6.49 -1.72
C ILE A 67 19.36 -7.70 -2.33
N THR A 68 18.63 -8.77 -2.65
CA THR A 68 19.23 -9.99 -3.21
C THR A 68 19.91 -9.73 -4.55
N ARG A 69 19.32 -8.90 -5.42
CA ARG A 69 19.95 -8.45 -6.67
C ARG A 69 21.17 -7.56 -6.43
N LYS A 70 21.12 -6.68 -5.41
CA LYS A 70 22.28 -5.85 -5.05
C LYS A 70 23.45 -6.71 -4.54
N LYS A 71 23.19 -7.74 -3.75
CA LYS A 71 24.21 -8.66 -3.21
C LYS A 71 24.83 -9.58 -4.26
N ARG A 72 24.10 -9.92 -5.32
CA ARG A 72 24.60 -10.74 -6.45
C ARG A 72 25.43 -9.95 -7.47
N ARG A 73 25.52 -8.63 -7.34
CA ARG A 73 26.39 -7.76 -8.15
C ARG A 73 27.65 -7.42 -7.38
#